data_AF-A0A1V5S4X4-F1
#
_entry.id   AF-A0A1V5S4X4-F1
#
_cell.length_a   1.000
_cell.length_b   1.000
_cell.length_c   1.000
_cell.angle_alpha   90.00
_cell.angle_beta   90.00
_cell.angle_gamma   90.00
#
_symmetry.space_group_name_H-M   'P 1'
#
loop_
_entity.id
_entity.type
_entity.pdbx_description
1 polymer ?
#
loop_
_entity_poly.entity_id
_entity_poly.type
_entity_poly.pdbx_seq_one_letter_code
_entity_poly.pdbx_strand_id
1 'polypeptide(L)'
;MWYRKRPEEMEKWINYSSWSQGETAGYLRACKESRNWFETDFPNWLKEAPKNYTPENRSSEHGSYIIEGLETGRRYRGHFNVINNGTITNLPDECVVEVPCYVDYNGVSVPKVGDLPIGCAAVCSQSVWVQKLAVEAAVAGDIKLLYQAAMMDPLTGAVCIPDEIKMMVDEMLVAGEQWLPQYKKEIANAKKRLKASKLELHPVKGFTLRTKTVEEMATEKCKYRKLASAAAKENIKL
;
A
#
# COMPACT_ATOMS: atom_id res chain seq x y z
N MET A 1 5.21 -13.26 -3.60
CA MET A 1 4.22 -13.81 -4.57
C MET A 1 4.49 -15.26 -4.93
N TRP A 2 5.74 -15.67 -5.10
CA TRP A 2 6.09 -17.03 -5.57
C TRP A 2 5.53 -18.20 -4.75
N TYR A 3 5.34 -18.03 -3.44
CA TYR A 3 4.79 -19.07 -2.56
C TYR A 3 3.27 -19.27 -2.68
N ARG A 4 2.57 -18.46 -3.49
CA ARG A 4 1.10 -18.54 -3.66
C ARG A 4 0.66 -19.45 -4.80
N LYS A 5 1.59 -20.08 -5.51
CA LYS A 5 1.31 -21.01 -6.62
C LYS A 5 0.73 -22.35 -6.17
N ARG A 6 0.96 -22.72 -4.90
CA ARG A 6 0.54 -23.98 -4.29
C ARG A 6 -0.20 -23.69 -2.99
N PRO A 7 -1.53 -23.57 -3.02
CA PRO A 7 -2.33 -23.23 -1.83
C PRO A 7 -2.07 -24.18 -0.65
N GLU A 8 -1.80 -25.45 -0.91
CA GLU A 8 -1.46 -26.47 0.08
C GLU A 8 -0.11 -26.24 0.79
N GLU A 9 0.79 -25.47 0.19
CA GLU A 9 2.10 -25.13 0.77
C GLU A 9 2.17 -23.71 1.34
N MET A 10 1.19 -22.86 1.04
CA MET A 10 1.24 -21.43 1.32
C MET A 10 1.35 -21.11 2.82
N GLU A 11 0.74 -21.90 3.70
CA GLU A 11 0.81 -21.68 5.16
C GLU A 11 2.24 -21.68 5.72
N LYS A 12 3.14 -22.47 5.11
CA LYS A 12 4.56 -22.55 5.53
C LYS A 12 5.28 -21.21 5.43
N TRP A 13 4.75 -20.30 4.62
CA TRP A 13 5.34 -18.99 4.30
C TRP A 13 4.59 -17.84 4.95
N ILE A 14 3.59 -18.12 5.78
CA ILE A 14 2.78 -17.11 6.45
C ILE A 14 3.19 -17.02 7.91
N ASN A 15 3.38 -15.79 8.37
CA ASN A 15 3.55 -15.50 9.78
C ASN A 15 2.38 -14.65 10.25
N TYR A 16 1.64 -15.16 11.24
CA TYR A 16 0.44 -14.50 11.76
C TYR A 16 0.73 -13.44 12.84
N SER A 17 2.00 -13.15 13.12
CA SER A 17 2.40 -12.14 14.12
C SER A 17 2.03 -10.72 13.71
N SER A 18 1.92 -10.44 12.40
CA SER A 18 1.48 -9.16 11.86
C SER A 18 0.62 -9.36 10.62
N TRP A 19 -0.34 -8.44 10.44
CA TRP A 19 -1.26 -8.42 9.31
C TRP A 19 -0.56 -8.28 7.95
N SER A 20 0.69 -7.79 7.92
CA SER A 20 1.50 -7.62 6.70
C SER A 20 2.34 -8.85 6.33
N GLN A 21 2.39 -9.87 7.18
CA GLN A 21 3.32 -11.00 7.03
C GLN A 21 2.72 -12.20 6.30
N GLY A 22 1.98 -11.93 5.22
CA GLY A 22 1.58 -12.94 4.24
C GLY A 22 0.18 -13.53 4.42
N GLU A 23 -0.52 -13.21 5.52
CA GLU A 23 -1.94 -13.54 5.73
C GLU A 23 -2.78 -13.14 4.50
N THR A 24 -3.63 -14.04 4.04
CA THR A 24 -4.57 -13.74 2.94
C THR A 24 -5.55 -12.67 3.39
N ALA A 25 -5.62 -11.57 2.65
CA ALA A 25 -6.44 -10.41 2.99
C ALA A 25 -6.17 -9.81 4.40
N GLY A 26 -4.95 -9.96 4.95
CA GLY A 26 -4.59 -9.44 6.28
C GLY A 26 -4.79 -7.92 6.41
N TYR A 27 -4.41 -7.14 5.37
CA TYR A 27 -4.72 -5.71 5.30
C TYR A 27 -6.22 -5.44 5.36
N LEU A 28 -7.04 -6.16 4.58
CA LEU A 28 -8.50 -5.98 4.57
C LEU A 28 -9.09 -6.28 5.95
N ARG A 29 -8.62 -7.33 6.62
CA ARG A 29 -9.04 -7.65 8.00
C ARG A 29 -8.69 -6.51 8.94
N ALA A 30 -7.45 -6.04 8.94
CA ALA A 30 -7.02 -4.92 9.78
C ALA A 30 -7.81 -3.62 9.49
N CYS A 31 -8.12 -3.34 8.22
CA CYS A 31 -8.98 -2.23 7.84
C CYS A 31 -10.42 -2.40 8.33
N LYS A 32 -11.00 -3.60 8.26
CA LYS A 32 -12.36 -3.87 8.78
C LYS A 32 -12.41 -3.73 10.30
N GLU A 33 -11.41 -4.26 10.99
CA GLU A 33 -11.22 -4.12 12.43
C GLU A 33 -11.07 -2.64 12.83
N SER A 34 -10.29 -1.88 12.07
CA SER A 34 -10.04 -0.47 12.39
C SER A 34 -11.20 0.46 11.99
N ARG A 35 -11.97 0.14 10.94
CA ARG A 35 -12.92 1.06 10.27
C ARG A 35 -13.83 1.86 11.21
N ASN A 36 -14.28 1.26 12.30
CA ASN A 36 -15.29 1.85 13.17
C ASN A 36 -14.73 2.89 14.15
N TRP A 37 -13.41 3.14 14.16
CA TRP A 37 -12.77 4.08 15.09
C TRP A 37 -13.40 5.48 15.06
N PHE A 38 -13.91 5.93 13.91
CA PHE A 38 -14.53 7.26 13.83
C PHE A 38 -15.87 7.32 14.59
N GLU A 39 -16.65 6.24 14.60
CA GLU A 39 -17.92 6.22 15.32
C GLU A 39 -17.73 5.88 16.80
N THR A 40 -16.78 5.01 17.12
CA THR A 40 -16.59 4.46 18.47
C THR A 40 -15.52 5.18 19.29
N ASP A 41 -14.41 5.58 18.67
CA ASP A 41 -13.25 6.12 19.38
C ASP A 41 -13.15 7.64 19.30
N PHE A 42 -13.52 8.24 18.17
CA PHE A 42 -13.43 9.69 17.97
C PHE A 42 -14.23 10.51 19.00
N PRO A 43 -15.49 10.17 19.36
CA PRO A 43 -16.21 10.90 20.42
C PRO A 43 -15.54 10.79 21.78
N ASN A 44 -14.79 9.71 22.03
CA ASN A 44 -14.01 9.55 23.24
C ASN A 44 -12.75 10.42 23.19
N TRP A 45 -12.04 10.46 22.05
CA TRP A 45 -10.88 11.34 21.86
C TRP A 45 -11.24 12.82 22.00
N LEU A 46 -12.43 13.25 21.56
CA LEU A 46 -12.90 14.62 21.76
C LEU A 46 -13.15 15.00 23.22
N LYS A 47 -13.39 14.01 24.10
CA LYS A 47 -13.53 14.22 25.55
C LYS A 47 -12.20 14.14 26.29
N GLU A 48 -11.19 13.50 25.69
CA GLU A 48 -9.84 13.45 26.25
C GLU A 48 -9.23 14.86 26.25
N ALA A 49 -8.35 15.14 27.22
CA ALA A 49 -7.63 16.41 27.23
C ALA A 49 -6.80 16.54 25.94
N PRO A 50 -6.70 17.74 25.34
CA PRO A 50 -5.87 17.95 24.16
C PRO A 50 -4.45 17.45 24.39
N LYS A 51 -3.91 16.71 23.42
CA LYS A 51 -2.51 16.27 23.48
C LYS A 51 -1.60 17.48 23.41
N ASN A 52 -0.63 17.56 24.33
CA ASN A 52 0.43 18.55 24.27
C ASN A 52 1.51 18.09 23.27
N TYR A 53 1.56 18.74 22.11
CA TYR A 53 2.57 18.47 21.08
C TYR A 53 3.83 19.31 21.36
N THR A 54 4.69 18.81 22.24
CA THR A 54 6.04 19.36 22.46
C THR A 54 7.06 18.58 21.62
N PRO A 55 8.28 19.10 21.40
CA PRO A 55 9.34 18.36 20.69
C PRO A 55 9.63 16.97 21.28
N GLU A 56 9.43 16.77 22.58
CA GLU A 56 9.64 15.51 23.29
C GLU A 56 8.47 14.52 23.06
N ASN A 57 7.28 15.03 22.76
CA ASN A 57 6.03 14.26 22.63
C ASN A 57 5.46 14.24 21.21
N ARG A 58 6.21 14.74 20.22
CA ARG A 58 5.81 14.70 18.81
C ARG A 58 5.74 13.26 18.30
N SER A 59 4.89 13.03 17.29
CA SER A 59 4.81 11.73 16.64
C SER A 59 6.09 11.42 15.86
N SER A 60 6.28 10.15 15.50
CA SER A 60 7.34 9.70 14.59
C SER A 60 7.08 10.05 13.12
N GLU A 61 5.93 10.66 12.82
CA GLU A 61 5.54 11.03 11.46
C GLU A 61 6.50 12.09 10.90
N HIS A 62 7.00 11.84 9.69
CA HIS A 62 8.05 12.62 9.06
C HIS A 62 7.69 14.11 8.90
N GLY A 63 6.40 14.45 8.71
CA GLY A 63 5.96 15.81 8.38
C GLY A 63 6.42 16.89 9.35
N SER A 64 6.34 16.64 10.66
CA SER A 64 6.78 17.62 11.67
C SER A 64 8.29 17.86 11.66
N TYR A 65 9.08 16.81 11.40
CA TYR A 65 10.54 16.90 11.31
C TYR A 65 11.00 17.58 10.02
N ILE A 66 10.27 17.37 8.92
CA ILE A 66 10.53 18.06 7.65
C ILE A 66 10.33 19.56 7.85
N ILE A 67 9.19 19.98 8.41
CA ILE A 67 8.90 21.40 8.67
C ILE A 67 9.95 21.98 9.65
N GLU A 68 10.27 21.30 10.75
CA GLU A 68 11.32 21.75 11.67
C GLU A 68 12.66 21.96 10.95
N GLY A 69 13.05 21.02 10.09
CA GLY A 69 14.32 21.10 9.35
C GLY A 69 14.37 22.28 8.37
N LEU A 70 13.27 22.55 7.67
CA LEU A 70 13.15 23.68 6.75
C LEU A 70 13.18 25.03 7.49
N GLU A 71 12.44 25.15 8.61
CA GLU A 71 12.28 26.42 9.32
C GLU A 71 13.47 26.76 10.22
N THR A 72 14.09 25.76 10.85
CA THR A 72 15.14 25.98 11.86
C THR A 72 16.54 25.63 11.38
N GLY A 73 16.67 24.95 10.24
CA GLY A 73 17.93 24.41 9.75
C GLY A 73 18.43 23.18 10.52
N ARG A 74 17.67 22.67 11.50
CA ARG A 74 18.00 21.42 12.20
C ARG A 74 17.96 20.26 11.21
N ARG A 75 19.12 19.68 10.90
CA ARG A 75 19.20 18.58 9.95
C ARG A 75 18.33 17.40 10.38
N TYR A 76 17.46 16.98 9.47
CA TYR A 76 16.63 15.79 9.60
C TYR A 76 16.98 14.78 8.50
N ARG A 77 17.05 13.49 8.86
CA ARG A 77 17.24 12.39 7.90
C ARG A 77 16.00 11.49 7.92
N GLY A 78 15.40 11.28 6.76
CA GLY A 78 14.25 10.40 6.56
C GLY A 78 14.34 9.62 5.25
N HIS A 79 13.37 8.75 4.98
CA HIS A 79 13.19 8.12 3.67
C HIS A 79 11.97 8.77 3.02
N PHE A 80 12.14 9.36 1.84
CA PHE A 80 11.08 10.09 1.17
C PHE A 80 10.87 9.58 -0.25
N ASN A 81 9.62 9.67 -0.69
CA ASN A 81 9.23 9.41 -2.06
C ASN A 81 9.56 10.64 -2.92
N VAL A 82 10.50 10.49 -3.84
CA VAL A 82 10.98 11.55 -4.75
C VAL A 82 11.08 11.02 -6.17
N ILE A 83 11.08 11.91 -7.17
CA ILE A 83 11.40 11.53 -8.55
C ILE A 83 12.86 11.04 -8.58
N ASN A 84 13.09 9.88 -9.20
CA ASN A 84 14.38 9.20 -9.19
C ASN A 84 15.49 10.09 -9.74
N ASN A 85 15.32 10.67 -10.94
CA ASN A 85 16.24 11.63 -11.56
C ASN A 85 17.72 11.21 -11.39
N GLY A 86 18.02 9.95 -11.70
CA GLY A 86 19.34 9.32 -11.58
C GLY A 86 19.84 9.08 -10.15
N THR A 87 18.99 9.08 -9.12
CA THR A 87 19.38 8.75 -7.75
C THR A 87 19.73 7.27 -7.63
N ILE A 88 18.86 6.40 -8.15
CA ILE A 88 19.13 4.99 -8.40
C ILE A 88 19.35 4.84 -9.91
N THR A 89 20.59 4.60 -10.31
CA THR A 89 21.03 4.72 -11.72
C THR A 89 20.56 3.60 -12.63
N ASN A 90 20.16 2.46 -12.07
CA ASN A 90 19.61 1.33 -12.81
C ASN A 90 18.08 1.19 -12.69
N LEU A 91 17.38 2.28 -12.38
CA LEU A 91 15.93 2.43 -12.50
C LEU A 91 15.59 3.63 -13.41
N PRO A 92 14.39 3.68 -14.03
CA PRO A 92 13.99 4.82 -14.86
C PRO A 92 14.05 6.15 -14.10
N ASP A 93 14.45 7.24 -14.77
CA ASP A 93 14.61 8.55 -14.11
C ASP A 93 13.29 9.17 -13.69
N GLU A 94 12.21 8.87 -14.40
CA GLU A 94 10.88 9.43 -14.16
C GLU A 94 10.10 8.72 -13.06
N CYS A 95 10.56 7.55 -12.58
CA CYS A 95 9.83 6.81 -11.55
C CYS A 95 10.00 7.46 -10.18
N VAL A 96 9.01 7.25 -9.30
CA VAL A 96 9.14 7.64 -7.88
C VAL A 96 9.91 6.56 -7.15
N VAL A 97 10.92 6.95 -6.37
CA VAL A 97 11.70 6.07 -5.50
C VAL A 97 11.62 6.56 -4.07
N GLU A 98 11.61 5.62 -3.13
CA GLU A 98 11.73 5.94 -1.71
C GLU A 98 13.18 5.76 -1.27
N VAL A 99 13.87 6.86 -0.95
CA VAL A 99 15.32 6.87 -0.69
C VAL A 99 15.66 7.75 0.52
N PRO A 100 16.80 7.49 1.18
CA PRO A 100 17.28 8.37 2.25
C PRO A 100 17.45 9.80 1.73
N CYS A 101 16.93 10.77 2.46
CA CYS A 101 17.01 12.19 2.13
C CYS A 101 17.36 12.99 3.38
N TYR A 102 17.88 14.19 3.17
CA TYR A 102 18.22 15.13 4.24
C TYR A 102 17.41 16.42 4.08
N VAL A 103 16.87 16.93 5.18
CA VAL A 103 16.16 18.21 5.21
C VAL A 103 16.92 19.16 6.12
N ASP A 104 17.22 20.34 5.61
CA ASP A 104 17.75 21.47 6.36
C ASP A 104 17.26 22.79 5.73
N TYR A 105 17.88 23.91 6.11
CA TYR A 105 17.48 25.25 5.65
C TYR A 105 17.56 25.42 4.12
N ASN A 106 18.35 24.59 3.42
CA ASN A 106 18.48 24.64 1.97
C ASN A 106 17.40 23.83 1.24
N GLY A 107 16.51 23.15 1.97
CA GLY A 107 15.47 22.31 1.41
C GLY A 107 15.76 20.82 1.58
N VAL A 108 15.22 20.02 0.66
CA VAL A 108 15.39 18.56 0.65
C VAL A 108 16.54 18.20 -0.27
N SER A 109 17.61 17.66 0.30
CA SER A 109 18.75 17.11 -0.41
C SER A 109 18.56 15.61 -0.67
N VAL A 110 18.52 15.22 -1.94
CA VAL A 110 18.42 13.82 -2.38
C VAL A 110 19.82 13.33 -2.80
N PRO A 111 20.41 12.36 -2.08
CA PRO A 111 21.72 11.81 -2.42
C PRO A 111 21.65 10.94 -3.67
N LYS A 112 22.81 10.74 -4.31
CA LYS A 112 23.00 9.71 -5.34
C LYS A 112 23.33 8.38 -4.66
N VAL A 113 22.48 7.38 -4.88
CA VAL A 113 22.66 6.02 -4.35
C VAL A 113 23.50 5.18 -5.31
N GLY A 114 23.30 5.35 -6.62
CA GLY A 114 23.91 4.52 -7.66
C GLY A 114 23.09 3.26 -7.94
N ASP A 115 23.75 2.20 -8.39
CA ASP A 115 23.07 0.98 -8.77
C ASP A 115 22.59 0.20 -7.55
N LEU A 116 21.32 -0.23 -7.58
CA LEU A 116 20.87 -1.29 -6.69
C LEU A 116 21.51 -2.62 -7.11
N PRO A 117 21.70 -3.57 -6.17
CA PRO A 117 22.00 -4.94 -6.52
C PRO A 117 21.02 -5.48 -7.56
N ILE A 118 21.50 -6.22 -8.55
CA ILE A 118 20.74 -6.58 -9.75
C ILE A 118 19.37 -7.21 -9.46
N GLY A 119 19.28 -8.06 -8.41
CA GLY A 119 18.02 -8.67 -8.01
C GLY A 119 17.01 -7.66 -7.46
N CYS A 120 17.47 -6.68 -6.67
CA CYS A 120 16.63 -5.60 -6.16
C CYS A 120 16.16 -4.70 -7.30
N ALA A 121 17.06 -4.31 -8.20
CA ALA A 121 16.73 -3.51 -9.38
C ALA A 121 15.67 -4.19 -10.25
N ALA A 122 15.79 -5.50 -10.50
CA ALA A 122 14.84 -6.26 -11.30
C ALA A 122 13.43 -6.28 -10.67
N VAL A 123 13.34 -6.53 -9.36
CA VAL A 123 12.06 -6.53 -8.64
C VAL A 123 11.43 -5.14 -8.63
N CYS A 124 12.20 -4.10 -8.31
CA CYS A 124 11.73 -2.72 -8.31
C CYS A 124 11.27 -2.28 -9.71
N SER A 125 12.04 -2.61 -10.75
CA SER A 125 11.72 -2.27 -12.14
C SER A 125 10.39 -2.89 -12.57
N GLN A 126 10.13 -4.17 -12.24
CA GLN A 126 8.84 -4.79 -12.54
C GLN A 126 7.67 -4.03 -11.90
N SER A 127 7.78 -3.62 -10.64
CA SER A 127 6.75 -2.81 -9.97
C SER A 127 6.57 -1.43 -10.62
N VAL A 128 7.67 -0.77 -11.00
CA VAL A 128 7.62 0.52 -11.70
C VAL A 128 6.85 0.41 -13.01
N TRP A 129 7.06 -0.64 -13.80
CA TRP A 129 6.35 -0.83 -15.07
C TRP A 129 4.86 -1.11 -14.89
N VAL A 130 4.47 -1.88 -13.87
CA VAL A 130 3.05 -2.07 -13.50
C VAL A 130 2.39 -0.74 -13.16
N GLN A 131 3.05 0.06 -12.31
CA GLN A 131 2.55 1.37 -11.89
C GLN A 131 2.45 2.35 -13.07
N LYS A 132 3.46 2.37 -13.96
CA LYS A 132 3.45 3.21 -15.15
C LYS A 132 2.29 2.87 -16.06
N LEU A 133 2.09 1.60 -16.38
CA LEU A 133 0.93 1.15 -17.18
C LEU A 133 -0.40 1.52 -16.51
N ALA A 134 -0.51 1.38 -15.19
CA ALA A 134 -1.70 1.74 -14.44
C ALA A 134 -1.99 3.25 -14.50
N VAL A 135 -0.96 4.10 -14.38
CA VAL A 135 -1.10 5.57 -14.51
C VAL A 135 -1.51 5.96 -15.92
N GLU A 136 -0.85 5.44 -16.95
CA GLU A 136 -1.20 5.69 -18.36
C GLU A 136 -2.65 5.28 -18.65
N ALA A 137 -3.05 4.09 -18.17
CA ALA A 137 -4.43 3.63 -18.26
C ALA A 137 -5.40 4.57 -17.53
N ALA A 138 -5.09 4.98 -16.29
CA ALA A 138 -5.95 5.81 -15.48
C ALA A 138 -6.16 7.20 -16.09
N VAL A 139 -5.11 7.80 -16.66
CA VAL A 139 -5.14 9.12 -17.31
C VAL A 139 -5.88 9.04 -18.65
N ALA A 140 -5.58 8.04 -19.48
CA ALA A 140 -6.20 7.90 -20.81
C ALA A 140 -7.61 7.31 -20.79
N GLY A 141 -8.00 6.63 -19.69
CA GLY A 141 -9.21 5.80 -19.66
C GLY A 141 -9.11 4.54 -20.54
N ASP A 142 -7.89 4.03 -20.76
CA ASP A 142 -7.64 2.90 -21.67
C ASP A 142 -7.68 1.55 -20.93
N ILE A 143 -8.73 0.79 -21.21
CA ILE A 143 -8.95 -0.54 -20.62
C ILE A 143 -7.88 -1.56 -21.02
N LYS A 144 -7.29 -1.45 -22.21
CA LYS A 144 -6.26 -2.40 -22.66
C LYS A 144 -4.98 -2.20 -21.85
N LEU A 145 -4.59 -0.95 -21.62
CA LEU A 145 -3.47 -0.63 -20.73
C LEU A 145 -3.75 -1.07 -19.29
N LEU A 146 -5.00 -0.91 -18.82
CA LEU A 146 -5.37 -1.36 -17.47
C LEU A 146 -5.27 -2.88 -17.32
N TYR A 147 -5.76 -3.64 -18.30
CA TYR A 147 -5.59 -5.10 -18.34
C TYR A 147 -4.11 -5.50 -18.41
N GLN A 148 -3.30 -4.81 -19.22
CA GLN A 148 -1.86 -5.07 -19.28
C GLN A 148 -1.17 -4.81 -17.94
N ALA A 149 -1.49 -3.70 -17.25
CA ALA A 149 -0.96 -3.41 -15.93
C ALA A 149 -1.28 -4.55 -14.95
N ALA A 150 -2.54 -4.98 -14.92
CA ALA A 150 -2.98 -6.08 -14.07
C ALA A 150 -2.35 -7.43 -14.47
N MET A 151 -2.04 -7.68 -15.74
CA MET A 151 -1.35 -8.90 -16.18
C MET A 151 0.15 -8.91 -15.86
N MET A 152 0.78 -7.74 -15.79
CA MET A 152 2.20 -7.59 -15.45
C MET A 152 2.49 -7.68 -13.95
N ASP A 153 1.46 -7.53 -13.11
CA ASP A 153 1.59 -7.70 -11.66
C ASP A 153 2.00 -9.15 -11.31
N PRO A 154 3.06 -9.35 -10.51
CA PRO A 154 3.56 -10.69 -10.24
C PRO A 154 2.63 -11.54 -9.35
N LEU A 155 1.62 -10.97 -8.67
CA LEU A 155 0.66 -11.76 -7.90
C LEU A 155 -0.41 -12.31 -8.82
N THR A 156 -1.05 -11.42 -9.58
CA THR A 156 -2.09 -11.80 -10.54
C THR A 156 -1.55 -12.80 -11.55
N GLY A 157 -0.36 -12.56 -12.12
CA GLY A 157 0.28 -13.49 -13.06
C GLY A 157 0.70 -14.81 -12.43
N ALA A 158 0.78 -14.90 -11.09
CA ALA A 158 1.06 -16.15 -10.39
C ALA A 158 -0.19 -16.96 -10.03
N VAL A 159 -1.36 -16.32 -9.90
CA VAL A 159 -2.58 -16.95 -9.34
C VAL A 159 -3.78 -16.95 -10.27
N CYS A 160 -3.76 -16.15 -11.34
CA CYS A 160 -4.87 -16.00 -12.27
C CYS A 160 -4.46 -16.28 -13.72
N ILE A 161 -5.39 -16.80 -14.51
CA ILE A 161 -5.29 -16.79 -15.98
C ILE A 161 -5.72 -15.42 -16.55
N PRO A 162 -5.34 -15.06 -17.80
CA PRO A 162 -5.65 -13.75 -18.37
C PRO A 162 -7.13 -13.36 -18.34
N ASP A 163 -8.06 -14.30 -18.51
CA ASP A 163 -9.50 -13.99 -18.49
C ASP A 163 -10.03 -13.76 -17.07
N GLU A 164 -9.47 -14.43 -16.05
CA GLU A 164 -9.74 -14.11 -14.64
C GLU A 164 -9.24 -12.71 -14.29
N ILE A 165 -8.06 -12.32 -14.80
CA ILE A 165 -7.49 -10.98 -14.58
C ILE A 165 -8.40 -9.90 -15.19
N LYS A 166 -8.86 -10.09 -16.43
CA LYS A 166 -9.80 -9.15 -17.07
C LYS A 166 -11.11 -9.04 -16.29
N MET A 167 -11.64 -10.17 -15.84
CA MET A 167 -12.88 -10.21 -15.06
C MET A 167 -12.71 -9.49 -13.73
N MET A 168 -11.61 -9.71 -13.02
CA MET A 168 -11.27 -9.00 -11.79
C MET A 168 -11.16 -7.49 -12.01
N VAL A 169 -10.52 -7.04 -13.10
CA VAL A 169 -10.44 -5.62 -13.46
C VAL A 169 -11.83 -5.05 -13.76
N ASP A 170 -12.68 -5.78 -14.48
CA ASP A 170 -14.07 -5.39 -14.75
C ASP A 170 -14.88 -5.23 -13.45
N GLU A 171 -14.73 -6.15 -12.50
CA GLU A 171 -15.36 -6.06 -11.18
C GLU A 171 -14.89 -4.81 -10.42
N MET A 172 -13.58 -4.53 -10.44
CA MET A 172 -13.00 -3.34 -9.81
C MET A 172 -13.52 -2.04 -10.44
N LEU A 173 -13.66 -2.00 -11.78
CA LEU A 173 -14.22 -0.84 -12.48
C LEU A 173 -15.68 -0.59 -12.10
N VAL A 174 -16.49 -1.66 -12.03
CA VAL A 174 -17.90 -1.54 -11.63
C VAL A 174 -18.02 -1.11 -10.18
N ALA A 175 -17.23 -1.70 -9.27
CA ALA A 175 -17.19 -1.29 -7.86
C ALA A 175 -16.71 0.16 -7.71
N GLY A 176 -15.83 0.61 -8.59
CA GLY A 176 -15.23 1.94 -8.62
C GLY A 176 -16.03 3.01 -9.37
N GLU A 177 -17.21 2.69 -9.91
CA GLU A 177 -17.90 3.50 -10.94
C GLU A 177 -18.06 4.98 -10.58
N GLN A 178 -18.37 5.29 -9.32
CA GLN A 178 -18.55 6.67 -8.86
C GLN A 178 -17.26 7.52 -8.89
N TRP A 179 -16.09 6.88 -8.83
CA TRP A 179 -14.79 7.55 -8.74
C TRP A 179 -13.99 7.48 -10.05
N LEU A 180 -14.46 6.73 -11.05
CA LEU A 180 -13.75 6.51 -12.32
C LEU A 180 -14.54 7.04 -13.53
N PRO A 181 -14.89 8.34 -13.58
CA PRO A 181 -15.74 8.90 -14.62
C PRO A 181 -15.15 8.76 -16.03
N GLN A 182 -13.83 8.74 -16.18
CA GLN A 182 -13.14 8.53 -17.46
C GLN A 182 -13.42 7.14 -18.05
N TYR A 183 -13.78 6.15 -17.21
CA TYR A 183 -14.12 4.80 -17.63
C TYR A 183 -15.63 4.58 -17.84
N LYS A 184 -16.48 5.63 -17.79
CA LYS A 184 -17.95 5.48 -17.80
C LYS A 184 -18.49 4.57 -18.91
N LYS A 185 -17.99 4.74 -20.15
CA LYS A 185 -18.39 3.89 -21.28
C LYS A 185 -17.96 2.44 -21.07
N GLU A 186 -16.74 2.24 -20.58
CA GLU A 186 -16.19 0.93 -20.37
C GLU A 186 -16.82 0.19 -19.19
N ILE A 187 -17.19 0.89 -18.12
CA ILE A 187 -17.94 0.33 -17.00
C ILE A 187 -19.27 -0.25 -17.49
N ALA A 188 -19.97 0.43 -18.41
CA ALA A 188 -21.19 -0.11 -19.00
C ALA A 188 -20.91 -1.40 -19.82
N ASN A 189 -19.76 -1.50 -20.47
CA ASN A 189 -19.33 -2.72 -21.17
C ASN A 189 -18.93 -3.83 -20.18
N ALA A 190 -18.20 -3.50 -19.12
CA ALA A 190 -17.81 -4.41 -18.04
C ALA A 190 -19.04 -5.05 -17.39
N LYS A 191 -20.07 -4.27 -17.05
CA LYS A 191 -21.36 -4.80 -16.54
C LYS A 191 -21.98 -5.84 -17.47
N LYS A 192 -21.90 -5.63 -18.80
CA LYS A 192 -22.40 -6.59 -19.80
C LYS A 192 -21.53 -7.85 -19.84
N ARG A 193 -20.19 -7.70 -19.84
CA ARG A 193 -19.25 -8.83 -19.83
C ARG A 193 -19.41 -9.69 -18.59
N LEU A 194 -19.50 -9.09 -17.40
CA LEU A 194 -19.72 -9.79 -16.14
C LEU A 194 -21.03 -10.58 -16.14
N LYS A 195 -22.13 -9.98 -16.62
CA LYS A 195 -23.42 -10.68 -16.74
C LYS A 195 -23.39 -11.84 -17.73
N ALA A 196 -22.59 -11.73 -18.79
CA ALA A 196 -22.46 -12.75 -19.83
C ALA A 196 -21.37 -13.79 -19.55
N SER A 197 -20.54 -13.58 -18.52
CA SER A 197 -19.40 -14.42 -18.21
C SER A 197 -19.87 -15.83 -17.82
N LYS A 198 -19.16 -16.82 -18.35
CA LYS A 198 -19.29 -18.24 -17.99
C LYS A 198 -18.01 -18.78 -17.35
N LEU A 199 -17.11 -17.87 -16.95
CA LEU A 199 -15.84 -18.25 -16.35
C LEU A 199 -16.11 -18.83 -14.96
N GLU A 200 -15.73 -20.09 -14.76
CA GLU A 200 -15.82 -20.73 -13.47
C GLU A 200 -14.66 -20.25 -12.60
N LEU A 201 -14.97 -19.55 -11.51
CA LEU A 201 -13.97 -19.13 -10.53
C LEU A 201 -13.60 -20.31 -9.64
N HIS A 202 -12.30 -20.56 -9.50
CA HIS A 202 -11.80 -21.59 -8.61
C HIS A 202 -11.77 -21.09 -7.16
N PRO A 203 -12.38 -21.79 -6.19
CA PRO A 203 -12.28 -21.42 -4.80
C PRO A 203 -10.84 -21.61 -4.31
N VAL A 204 -10.18 -20.53 -3.93
CA VAL A 204 -8.84 -20.59 -3.34
C VAL A 204 -8.94 -20.63 -1.83
N LYS A 205 -8.28 -21.60 -1.20
CA LYS A 205 -8.13 -21.65 0.26
C LYS A 205 -7.17 -20.52 0.69
N GLY A 206 -7.74 -19.43 1.19
CA GLY A 206 -7.00 -18.37 1.86
C GLY A 206 -6.64 -18.76 3.29
N PHE A 207 -5.47 -18.32 3.75
CA PHE A 207 -5.06 -18.40 5.16
C PHE A 207 -5.32 -17.05 5.81
N THR A 208 -6.49 -16.90 6.40
CA THR A 208 -6.99 -15.65 6.97
C THR A 208 -7.39 -15.88 8.42
N LEU A 209 -7.01 -14.97 9.30
CA LEU A 209 -7.48 -14.96 10.67
C LEU A 209 -8.92 -14.46 10.73
N ARG A 210 -9.67 -14.89 11.75
CA ARG A 210 -11.02 -14.35 11.98
C ARG A 210 -10.92 -12.84 12.27
N THR A 211 -11.75 -12.06 11.57
CA THR A 211 -11.95 -10.65 11.89
C THR A 211 -12.56 -10.53 13.28
N LYS A 212 -11.94 -9.75 14.16
CA LYS A 212 -12.44 -9.51 15.53
C LYS A 212 -13.69 -8.64 15.53
N THR A 213 -14.58 -8.85 16.50
CA THR A 213 -15.72 -7.95 16.74
C THR A 213 -15.28 -6.69 17.47
N VAL A 214 -16.15 -5.68 17.50
CA VAL A 214 -15.87 -4.40 18.19
C VAL A 214 -15.67 -4.65 19.70
N GLU A 215 -16.45 -5.54 20.30
CA GLU A 215 -16.38 -5.90 21.71
C GLU A 215 -15.04 -6.59 22.04
N GLU A 216 -14.60 -7.49 21.18
CA GLU A 216 -13.29 -8.17 21.31
C GLU A 216 -12.13 -7.18 21.18
N MET A 217 -12.21 -6.25 20.24
CA MET A 217 -11.20 -5.19 20.10
C MET A 217 -11.22 -4.21 21.27
N ALA A 218 -12.40 -3.92 21.84
CA ALA A 218 -12.54 -3.02 22.98
C ALA A 218 -11.88 -3.58 24.25
N THR A 219 -11.98 -4.90 24.48
CA THR A 219 -11.30 -5.56 25.62
C THR A 219 -9.78 -5.58 25.45
N GLU A 220 -9.29 -5.63 24.22
CA GLU A 220 -7.85 -5.57 23.90
C GLU A 220 -7.33 -4.16 23.59
N LYS A 221 -8.16 -3.12 23.70
CA LYS A 221 -7.85 -1.73 23.29
C LYS A 221 -6.58 -1.17 23.95
N CYS A 222 -6.34 -1.55 25.20
CA CYS A 222 -5.15 -1.15 25.96
C CYS A 222 -3.86 -1.79 25.40
N LYS A 223 -3.95 -3.01 24.86
CA LYS A 223 -2.84 -3.73 24.18
C LYS A 223 -2.54 -3.10 22.82
N TYR A 224 -3.57 -2.75 22.04
CA TYR A 224 -3.40 -2.11 20.73
C TYR A 224 -2.90 -0.66 20.81
N ARG A 225 -3.36 0.14 21.79
CA ARG A 225 -2.79 1.48 22.05
C ARG A 225 -1.29 1.41 22.37
N LYS A 226 -0.85 0.37 23.10
CA LYS A 226 0.58 0.14 23.41
C LYS A 226 1.38 -0.32 22.18
N LEU A 227 0.84 -1.20 21.34
CA LEU A 227 1.49 -1.70 20.12
C LEU A 227 1.67 -0.60 19.06
N ALA A 228 0.64 0.22 18.82
CA ALA A 228 0.72 1.34 17.88
C ALA A 228 1.79 2.38 18.30
N SER A 229 1.93 2.60 19.62
CA SER A 229 2.95 3.48 20.19
C SER A 229 4.36 2.87 20.17
N ALA A 230 4.49 1.55 20.04
CA ALA A 230 5.77 0.82 20.01
C ALA A 230 6.28 0.62 18.57
N ALA A 231 5.40 0.39 17.60
CA ALA A 231 5.75 0.33 16.17
C ALA A 231 6.30 1.66 15.65
N ALA A 232 5.84 2.78 16.21
CA ALA A 232 6.39 4.12 15.96
C ALA A 232 7.84 4.33 16.49
N LYS A 233 8.37 3.40 17.30
CA LYS A 233 9.68 3.50 17.97
C LYS A 233 10.72 2.54 17.40
N GLU A 234 10.64 2.16 16.13
CA GLU A 234 11.78 1.49 15.50
C GLU A 234 12.97 2.45 15.43
N ASN A 235 13.96 2.14 16.27
CA ASN A 235 15.18 2.87 16.57
C ASN A 235 15.86 3.52 15.35
N ILE A 236 15.52 4.78 15.05
CA ILE A 236 16.42 5.68 14.35
C ILE A 236 17.49 6.08 15.37
N LYS A 237 18.60 5.33 15.41
CA LYS A 237 19.83 5.86 16.01
C LYS A 237 20.28 7.02 15.12
N LEU A 238 20.24 8.24 15.69
CA LEU A 238 20.80 9.45 15.10
C LEU A 238 22.30 9.28 14.79
#